data_AF-A0A222MW30-F1
#
_entry.id   AF-A0A222MW30-F1
#
_cell.length_a   1.000
_cell.length_b   1.000
_cell.length_c   1.000
_cell.angle_alpha   90.00
_cell.angle_beta   90.00
_cell.angle_gamma   90.00
#
_symmetry.space_group_name_H-M   'P 1'
#
loop_
_entity.id
_entity.type
_entity.pdbx_description
1 polymer ?
#
loop_
_entity_poly.entity_id
_entity_poly.type
_entity_poly.pdbx_seq_one_letter_code
_entity_poly.pdbx_strand_id
1 'polypeptide(L)'
;MKLKIILGILLFSAFVSLLFYIKALKADNERLNLELNLAINANKSLEASLNESLKRHEKELRLLSEARQDEKEVQEKIIKVKEYVYKSKENNLTKLFNDVVSRLWTKANTNAN
;
A
#
# COMPACT_ATOMS: atom_id res chain seq x y z
N MET A 1 9.39 28.80 -72.76
CA MET A 1 10.39 27.99 -72.03
C MET A 1 10.44 28.32 -70.53
N LYS A 2 10.52 29.60 -70.12
CA LYS A 2 10.61 30.04 -68.71
C LYS A 2 9.45 29.58 -67.80
N LEU A 3 8.20 29.62 -68.28
CA LEU A 3 7.02 29.21 -67.49
C LEU A 3 7.04 27.73 -67.07
N LYS A 4 7.51 26.84 -67.96
CA LYS A 4 7.60 25.40 -67.67
C LYS A 4 8.65 25.08 -66.59
N ILE A 5 9.74 25.84 -66.57
CA ILE A 5 10.80 25.71 -65.57
C ILE A 5 10.31 26.18 -64.20
N ILE A 6 9.60 27.32 -64.14
CA ILE A 6 9.00 27.83 -62.89
C ILE A 6 7.99 26.84 -62.31
N LEU A 7 7.11 26.26 -63.16
CA LEU A 7 6.14 25.25 -62.73
C LEU A 7 6.81 23.98 -62.18
N GLY A 8 7.89 23.54 -62.82
CA GLY A 8 8.67 22.38 -62.37
C GLY A 8 9.32 22.59 -61.00
N ILE A 9 9.88 23.78 -60.76
CA ILE A 9 10.46 24.14 -59.46
C ILE A 9 9.38 24.18 -58.37
N LEU A 10 8.20 24.72 -58.67
CA LEU A 10 7.08 24.79 -57.74
C LEU A 10 6.60 23.38 -57.33
N LEU A 11 6.41 22.51 -58.31
CA LEU A 11 6.03 21.11 -58.06
C LEU A 11 7.11 20.35 -57.26
N PHE A 12 8.38 20.56 -57.58
CA PHE A 12 9.48 19.95 -56.85
C PHE A 12 9.52 20.43 -55.39
N SER A 13 9.35 21.72 -55.15
CA SER A 13 9.32 22.28 -53.79
C SER A 13 8.15 21.76 -52.95
N ALA A 14 6.97 21.59 -53.56
CA ALA A 14 5.80 21.01 -52.92
C ALA A 14 6.04 19.53 -52.56
N PHE A 15 6.63 18.77 -53.49
CA PHE A 15 6.97 17.36 -53.26
C PHE A 15 7.98 17.18 -52.12
N VAL A 16 9.04 17.99 -52.11
CA VAL A 16 10.05 17.98 -51.04
C VAL A 16 9.41 18.33 -49.69
N SER A 17 8.56 19.36 -49.65
CA SER A 17 7.85 19.76 -48.42
C SER A 17 6.95 18.64 -47.89
N LEU A 18 6.25 17.93 -48.78
CA LEU A 18 5.41 16.79 -48.43
C LEU A 18 6.23 15.63 -47.85
N LEU A 19 7.40 15.34 -48.42
CA LEU A 19 8.30 14.31 -47.88
C LEU A 19 8.80 14.67 -46.47
N PHE A 20 9.17 15.92 -46.23
CA PHE A 20 9.56 16.39 -44.90
C PHE A 20 8.40 16.30 -43.90
N TYR A 21 7.19 16.66 -44.32
CA TYR A 21 6.00 16.54 -43.49
C TYR A 21 5.69 15.09 -43.10
N ILE A 22 5.78 14.14 -44.05
CA ILE A 22 5.59 12.71 -43.78
C ILE A 22 6.65 12.20 -42.80
N LYS A 23 7.92 12.63 -42.96
CA LYS A 23 8.98 12.27 -42.01
C LYS A 23 8.71 12.82 -40.61
N ALA A 24 8.26 14.07 -40.51
CA ALA A 24 7.90 14.69 -39.24
C ALA A 24 6.75 13.94 -38.55
N LEU A 25 5.67 13.67 -39.28
CA LEU A 25 4.54 12.86 -38.79
C LEU A 25 4.96 11.48 -38.30
N LYS A 26 5.89 10.82 -39.00
CA LYS A 26 6.40 9.51 -38.59
C LYS A 26 7.19 9.62 -37.29
N ALA A 27 8.06 10.62 -37.16
CA ALA A 27 8.85 10.86 -35.95
C ALA A 27 7.94 11.21 -34.75
N ASP A 28 6.92 12.05 -34.96
CA ASP A 28 5.95 12.40 -33.93
C ASP A 28 5.14 11.18 -33.49
N ASN A 29 4.74 10.31 -34.43
CA ASN A 29 4.01 9.10 -34.11
C ASN A 29 4.88 8.08 -33.33
N GLU A 30 6.14 7.91 -33.70
CA GLU A 30 7.10 7.07 -32.95
C GLU A 30 7.30 7.61 -31.53
N ARG A 31 7.46 8.93 -31.39
CA ARG A 31 7.58 9.60 -30.09
C ARG A 31 6.31 9.43 -29.25
N LEU A 32 5.14 9.64 -29.83
CA LEU A 32 3.87 9.53 -29.12
C LEU A 32 3.61 8.10 -28.66
N ASN A 33 3.95 7.09 -29.47
CA ASN A 33 3.88 5.69 -29.07
C ASN A 33 4.83 5.38 -27.91
N LEU A 34 6.04 5.95 -27.91
CA LEU A 34 6.99 5.79 -26.80
C LEU A 34 6.46 6.43 -25.51
N GLU A 35 5.99 7.67 -25.59
CA GLU A 35 5.39 8.39 -24.44
C GLU A 35 4.15 7.64 -23.90
N LEU A 36 3.30 7.14 -24.78
CA LEU A 36 2.14 6.32 -24.39
C LEU A 36 2.55 5.03 -23.68
N ASN A 37 3.54 4.31 -24.20
CA ASN A 37 4.05 3.09 -23.57
C ASN A 37 4.68 3.37 -22.20
N LEU A 38 5.41 4.48 -22.06
CA LEU A 38 5.94 4.91 -20.76
C LEU A 38 4.81 5.19 -19.77
N ALA A 39 3.77 5.93 -20.20
CA ALA A 39 2.61 6.23 -19.35
C ALA A 39 1.85 4.95 -18.93
N ILE A 40 1.64 4.01 -19.86
CA ILE A 40 1.00 2.72 -19.56
C ILE A 40 1.83 1.93 -18.52
N ASN A 41 3.15 1.87 -18.70
CA ASN A 41 4.02 1.14 -17.78
C ASN A 41 4.09 1.81 -16.40
N ALA A 42 4.14 3.14 -16.35
CA ALA A 42 4.08 3.90 -15.11
C ALA A 42 2.75 3.66 -14.38
N ASN A 43 1.62 3.69 -15.08
CA ASN A 43 0.31 3.41 -14.51
C ASN A 43 0.22 1.98 -13.95
N LYS A 44 0.70 0.97 -14.68
CA LYS A 44 0.75 -0.41 -14.19
C LYS A 44 1.61 -0.55 -12.93
N SER A 45 2.76 0.11 -12.90
CA SER A 45 3.66 0.10 -11.72
C SER A 45 3.02 0.80 -10.52
N LEU A 46 2.32 1.91 -10.73
CA LEU A 46 1.60 2.63 -9.70
C LEU A 46 0.44 1.80 -9.14
N GLU A 47 -0.33 1.14 -10.01
CA GLU A 47 -1.41 0.23 -9.63
C GLU A 47 -0.90 -0.93 -8.76
N ALA A 48 0.21 -1.56 -9.16
CA ALA A 48 0.84 -2.62 -8.37
C ALA A 48 1.29 -2.12 -6.99
N SER A 49 1.92 -0.94 -6.94
CA SER A 49 2.39 -0.32 -5.69
C SER A 49 1.23 0.04 -4.76
N LEU A 50 0.13 0.56 -5.31
CA LEU A 50 -1.09 0.87 -4.56
C LEU A 50 -1.72 -0.40 -3.97
N ASN A 51 -1.81 -1.47 -4.75
CA ASN A 51 -2.35 -2.74 -4.28
C ASN A 51 -1.49 -3.37 -3.19
N GLU A 52 -0.16 -3.30 -3.32
CA GLU A 52 0.75 -3.75 -2.27
C GLU A 52 0.59 -2.91 -0.99
N SER A 53 0.49 -1.59 -1.13
CA SER A 53 0.29 -0.69 0.00
C SER A 53 -1.04 -0.95 0.72
N LEU A 54 -2.13 -1.19 -0.03
CA LEU A 54 -3.43 -1.55 0.54
C LEU A 54 -3.35 -2.86 1.33
N LYS A 55 -2.73 -3.90 0.78
CA LYS A 55 -2.54 -5.18 1.48
C LYS A 55 -1.72 -5.03 2.76
N ARG A 56 -0.65 -4.23 2.73
CA ARG A 56 0.14 -3.93 3.94
C ARG A 56 -0.69 -3.20 4.98
N HIS A 57 -1.44 -2.18 4.55
CA HIS A 57 -2.29 -1.39 5.44
C HIS A 57 -3.39 -2.25 6.10
N GLU A 58 -4.06 -3.12 5.34
CA GLU A 58 -5.04 -4.06 5.91
C GLU A 58 -4.41 -5.01 6.93
N LYS A 59 -3.19 -5.50 6.65
CA LYS A 59 -2.45 -6.36 7.59
C LYS A 59 -2.08 -5.60 8.86
N GLU A 60 -1.61 -4.36 8.74
CA GLU A 60 -1.31 -3.50 9.89
C GLU A 60 -2.54 -3.22 10.74
N LEU A 61 -3.70 -2.96 10.12
CA LEU A 61 -4.97 -2.77 10.84
C LEU A 61 -5.38 -4.02 11.61
N ARG A 62 -5.22 -5.22 11.02
CA ARG A 62 -5.50 -6.49 11.70
C ARG A 62 -4.59 -6.69 12.90
N LEU A 63 -3.28 -6.55 12.73
CA LEU A 63 -2.31 -6.67 13.82
C LEU A 63 -2.56 -5.64 14.92
N LEU A 64 -2.93 -4.40 14.56
CA LEU A 64 -3.28 -3.38 15.53
C LEU A 64 -4.56 -3.74 16.29
N SER A 65 -5.55 -4.33 15.62
CA SER A 65 -6.78 -4.79 16.27
C SER A 65 -6.52 -5.94 17.26
N GLU A 66 -5.68 -6.90 16.88
CA GLU A 66 -5.26 -8.02 17.72
C GLU A 66 -4.48 -7.51 18.95
N ALA A 67 -3.50 -6.62 18.74
CA ALA A 67 -2.74 -6.01 19.82
C ALA A 67 -3.63 -5.22 20.80
N ARG A 68 -4.66 -4.52 20.32
CA ARG A 68 -5.64 -3.84 21.20
C ARG A 68 -6.49 -4.82 21.99
N GLN A 69 -6.84 -5.97 21.40
CA GLN A 69 -7.58 -7.02 22.11
C GLN A 69 -6.71 -7.63 23.21
N ASP A 70 -5.45 -7.92 22.92
CA ASP A 70 -4.48 -8.42 23.90
C ASP A 70 -4.26 -7.40 25.03
N GLU A 71 -4.12 -6.12 24.70
CA GLU A 71 -4.00 -5.05 25.69
C GLU A 71 -5.23 -5.01 26.61
N LYS A 72 -6.43 -5.11 26.05
CA LYS A 72 -7.67 -5.15 26.82
C LYS A 72 -7.72 -6.37 27.75
N GLU A 73 -7.32 -7.54 27.27
CA GLU A 73 -7.27 -8.76 28.11
C GLU A 73 -6.29 -8.59 29.27
N VAL A 74 -5.11 -8.03 29.02
CA VAL A 74 -4.11 -7.75 30.05
C VAL A 74 -4.65 -6.74 31.07
N GLN A 75 -5.28 -5.66 30.62
CA GLN A 75 -5.89 -4.67 31.51
C GLN A 75 -6.98 -5.30 32.40
N GLU A 76 -7.86 -6.14 31.84
CA GLU A 76 -8.88 -6.84 32.60
C GLU A 76 -8.28 -7.77 33.67
N LYS A 77 -7.21 -8.49 33.34
CA LYS A 77 -6.48 -9.33 34.32
C LYS A 77 -5.88 -8.49 35.45
N ILE A 78 -5.25 -7.37 35.11
CA ILE A 78 -4.67 -6.45 36.11
C ILE A 78 -5.76 -5.91 37.03
N ILE A 79 -6.93 -5.51 36.50
CA ILE A 79 -8.06 -5.04 37.31
C ILE A 79 -8.56 -6.13 38.26
N LYS A 80 -8.78 -7.35 37.75
CA LYS A 80 -9.22 -8.50 38.58
C LYS A 80 -8.23 -8.80 39.72
N VAL A 81 -6.94 -8.71 39.43
CA VAL A 81 -5.88 -8.91 40.42
C VAL A 81 -5.86 -7.79 41.46
N LYS A 82 -5.97 -6.53 41.03
CA LYS A 82 -6.07 -5.38 41.95
C LYS A 82 -7.26 -5.53 42.89
N GLU A 83 -8.42 -5.92 42.35
CA GLU A 83 -9.61 -6.18 43.17
C GLU A 83 -9.40 -7.33 44.16
N TYR A 84 -8.77 -8.43 43.73
CA TYR A 84 -8.45 -9.55 44.61
C TYR A 84 -7.57 -9.11 45.78
N VAL A 85 -6.48 -8.39 45.49
CA VAL A 85 -5.56 -7.88 46.52
C VAL A 85 -6.30 -6.94 47.49
N TYR A 86 -7.13 -6.03 46.98
CA TYR A 86 -7.87 -5.08 47.82
C TYR A 86 -8.91 -5.76 48.72
N LYS A 87 -9.60 -6.79 48.22
CA LYS A 87 -10.63 -7.53 48.96
C LYS A 87 -10.06 -8.67 49.82
N SER A 88 -8.80 -9.04 49.60
CA SER A 88 -8.15 -10.15 50.30
C SER A 88 -7.98 -9.83 51.79
N LYS A 89 -8.30 -10.82 52.63
CA LYS A 89 -7.97 -10.81 54.06
C LYS A 89 -6.70 -11.63 54.35
N GLU A 90 -5.98 -12.06 53.31
CA GLU A 90 -4.77 -12.87 53.42
C GLU A 90 -3.65 -12.02 54.04
N ASN A 91 -3.20 -12.42 55.23
CA ASN A 91 -2.15 -11.74 55.99
C ASN A 91 -0.75 -12.32 55.70
N ASN A 92 -0.67 -13.46 55.02
CA ASN A 92 0.58 -14.04 54.56
C ASN A 92 0.96 -13.49 53.17
N LEU A 93 1.96 -12.61 53.13
CA LEU A 93 2.45 -11.99 51.89
C LEU A 93 2.89 -13.00 50.82
N THR A 94 3.58 -14.07 51.21
CA THR A 94 4.06 -15.09 50.26
C THR A 94 2.89 -15.81 49.60
N LYS A 95 1.84 -16.12 50.38
CA LYS A 95 0.62 -16.75 49.85
C LYS A 95 -0.16 -15.81 48.95
N LEU A 96 -0.31 -14.54 49.35
CA LEU A 96 -0.94 -13.50 48.52
C LEU A 96 -0.19 -13.30 47.20
N PHE A 97 1.14 -13.27 47.22
CA PHE A 97 1.99 -13.14 46.04
C PHE A 97 1.81 -14.33 45.09
N ASN A 98 1.89 -15.56 45.61
CA ASN A 98 1.71 -16.77 44.80
C ASN A 98 0.32 -16.83 44.15
N ASP A 99 -0.72 -16.41 44.87
CA ASP A 99 -2.09 -16.35 44.36
C ASP A 99 -2.26 -15.30 43.25
N VAL A 100 -1.64 -14.13 43.40
CA VAL A 100 -1.62 -13.07 42.38
C VAL A 100 -0.90 -13.56 41.12
N VAL A 101 0.28 -14.14 41.27
CA VAL A 101 1.06 -14.70 40.16
C VAL A 101 0.27 -15.80 39.47
N SER A 102 -0.33 -16.72 40.23
CA SER A 102 -1.20 -17.77 39.70
C SER A 102 -2.36 -17.18 38.89
N ARG A 103 -3.07 -16.17 39.39
CA ARG A 103 -4.19 -15.53 38.67
C ARG A 103 -3.78 -14.75 37.42
N LEU A 104 -2.57 -14.17 37.39
CA LEU A 104 -2.01 -13.53 36.20
C LEU A 104 -1.58 -14.57 35.15
N TRP A 105 -1.07 -15.72 35.59
CA TRP A 105 -0.49 -16.76 34.73
C TRP A 105 -1.47 -17.87 34.34
N THR A 106 -2.61 -18.00 35.04
CA THR A 106 -3.63 -18.98 34.70
C THR A 106 -4.29 -18.56 33.39
N LYS A 107 -3.82 -19.22 32.32
CA LYS A 107 -4.38 -19.18 30.98
C LYS A 107 -5.90 -19.39 31.06
N ALA A 108 -6.65 -18.60 30.30
CA ALA A 108 -8.07 -18.77 30.06
C ALA A 108 -8.37 -20.16 29.47
N ASN A 109 -8.47 -21.18 30.32
CA ASN A 109 -8.77 -22.56 29.92
C ASN A 109 -10.27 -22.87 30.06
N THR A 110 -11.13 -21.91 29.71
CA THR A 110 -12.60 -22.00 29.84
C THR A 110 -13.36 -21.73 28.53
N ASN A 111 -12.72 -21.83 27.37
CA ASN A 111 -13.41 -21.80 26.06
C ASN A 111 -13.15 -23.06 25.20
N ALA A 112 -12.89 -24.21 25.83
CA ALA A 112 -12.92 -25.50 25.17
C ALA A 112 -14.11 -26.30 25.71
N ASN A 113 -15.29 -26.06 25.14
CA ASN A 113 -16.46 -26.95 25.11
C ASN A 113 -17.35 -26.54 23.95
#